data_AF-A0A526PXT2-F1
#
_entry.id   AF-A0A526PXT2-F1
#
_cell.length_a   1.000
_cell.length_b   1.000
_cell.length_c   1.000
_cell.angle_alpha   90.00
_cell.angle_beta   90.00
_cell.angle_gamma   90.00
#
_symmetry.space_group_name_H-M   'P 1'
#
loop_
_entity.id
_entity.type
_entity.pdbx_description
1 polymer ?
#
loop_
_entity_poly.entity_id
_entity_poly.type
_entity_poly.pdbx_seq_one_letter_code
_entity_poly.pdbx_strand_id
1 'polypeptide(L)'
;LSRFAGLPRSVFGTALAHLGLGLTLLGIVGTMSFGTEKILTMRAGDTVELSGHRLRFEGLYPAQGPNYSEDRGRFLFIGADGNAKGEISSAKRFYPVRQMTTTESGIRTVWFSQLYLSLGDEGNDGSVVVRLWWK
;
A
#
# COMPACT_ATOMS: atom_id res chain seq x y z
N LEU A 1 -35.55 16.80 -29.15
CA LEU A 1 -35.85 16.36 -27.75
C LEU A 1 -37.11 15.50 -27.64
N SER A 2 -38.20 15.79 -28.37
CA SER A 2 -39.47 15.02 -28.29
C SER A 2 -39.37 13.52 -28.60
N ARG A 3 -38.48 13.12 -29.54
CA ARG A 3 -38.24 11.69 -29.86
C ARG A 3 -37.50 10.92 -28.77
N PHE A 4 -36.73 11.61 -27.92
CA PHE A 4 -36.04 11.00 -26.79
C PHE A 4 -37.02 10.77 -25.63
N ALA A 5 -37.90 11.74 -25.35
CA ALA A 5 -38.94 11.63 -24.32
C ALA A 5 -40.10 10.66 -24.69
N GLY A 6 -40.23 10.27 -25.96
CA GLY A 6 -41.27 9.33 -26.43
C GLY A 6 -40.88 7.85 -26.40
N LEU A 7 -39.68 7.50 -25.91
CA LEU A 7 -39.24 6.11 -25.83
C LEU A 7 -39.95 5.35 -24.70
N PRO A 8 -40.22 4.03 -24.87
CA PRO A 8 -40.75 3.20 -23.81
C PRO A 8 -39.88 3.26 -22.55
N ARG A 9 -40.50 3.31 -21.36
CA ARG A 9 -39.79 3.36 -20.08
C ARG A 9 -38.78 2.21 -19.90
N SER A 10 -39.03 1.07 -20.53
CA SER A 10 -38.11 -0.09 -20.56
C SER A 10 -36.76 0.23 -21.20
N VAL A 11 -36.71 1.13 -22.18
CA VAL A 11 -35.45 1.55 -22.83
C VAL A 11 -34.57 2.32 -21.84
N PHE A 12 -35.15 3.24 -21.07
CA PHE A 12 -34.44 3.96 -20.01
C PHE A 12 -34.00 3.06 -18.87
N GLY A 13 -34.85 2.13 -18.44
CA GLY A 13 -34.50 1.14 -17.42
C GLY A 13 -33.34 0.25 -17.86
N THR A 14 -33.36 -0.22 -19.11
CA THR A 14 -32.27 -1.03 -19.70
C THR A 14 -30.98 -0.24 -19.80
N ALA A 15 -31.04 1.01 -20.26
CA ALA A 15 -29.88 1.90 -20.34
C ALA A 15 -29.26 2.18 -18.97
N LEU A 16 -30.09 2.46 -17.96
CA LEU A 16 -29.63 2.68 -16.59
C LEU A 16 -29.01 1.41 -15.98
N ALA A 17 -29.62 0.24 -16.23
CA ALA A 17 -29.08 -1.03 -15.78
C ALA A 17 -27.71 -1.35 -16.39
N HIS A 18 -27.54 -1.12 -17.71
CA HIS A 18 -26.25 -1.31 -18.38
C HIS A 18 -25.20 -0.30 -17.92
N LEU A 19 -25.58 0.96 -17.72
CA LEU A 19 -24.68 1.99 -17.20
C LEU A 19 -24.22 1.65 -15.78
N GLY A 20 -25.13 1.18 -14.91
CA GLY A 20 -24.79 0.72 -13.58
C GLY A 20 -23.78 -0.43 -13.62
N LEU A 21 -24.05 -1.46 -14.42
CA LEU A 21 -23.16 -2.62 -14.57
C LEU A 21 -21.80 -2.22 -15.18
N GLY A 22 -21.80 -1.35 -16.17
CA GLY A 22 -20.59 -0.81 -16.78
C GLY A 22 -19.72 -0.04 -15.76
N LEU A 23 -20.34 0.81 -14.94
CA LEU A 23 -19.62 1.55 -13.90
C LEU A 23 -19.06 0.63 -12.82
N THR A 24 -19.82 -0.39 -12.40
CA THR A 24 -19.32 -1.40 -11.46
C THR A 24 -18.13 -2.16 -12.03
N LEU A 25 -18.21 -2.61 -13.29
CA LEU A 25 -17.12 -3.32 -13.95
C LEU A 25 -15.87 -2.42 -14.09
N LEU A 26 -16.05 -1.15 -14.45
CA LEU A 26 -14.95 -0.17 -14.51
C LEU A 26 -14.27 -0.01 -13.15
N GLY A 27 -15.02 0.04 -12.06
CA GLY A 27 -14.46 0.08 -10.70
C GLY A 27 -13.65 -1.17 -10.36
N ILE A 28 -14.20 -2.37 -10.64
CA ILE A 28 -13.52 -3.65 -10.41
C ILE A 28 -12.20 -3.70 -11.18
N VAL A 29 -12.24 -3.46 -12.49
CA VAL A 29 -11.03 -3.50 -13.34
C VAL A 29 -10.02 -2.44 -12.92
N GLY A 30 -10.47 -1.22 -12.59
CA GLY A 30 -9.59 -0.15 -12.12
C GLY A 30 -8.83 -0.55 -10.86
N THR A 31 -9.53 -1.03 -9.84
CA THR A 31 -8.89 -1.46 -8.58
C THR A 31 -7.95 -2.65 -8.74
N MET A 32 -8.25 -3.58 -9.66
CA MET A 32 -7.39 -4.73 -9.94
C MET A 32 -6.16 -4.37 -10.78
N SER A 33 -6.28 -3.38 -11.68
CA SER A 33 -5.23 -3.06 -12.65
C SER A 33 -4.20 -2.05 -12.12
N PHE A 34 -4.61 -1.16 -11.22
CA PHE A 34 -3.73 -0.10 -10.70
C PHE A 34 -3.05 -0.45 -9.37
N GLY A 35 -3.49 -1.53 -8.70
CA GLY A 35 -2.83 -2.05 -7.51
C GLY A 35 -1.54 -2.81 -7.86
N THR A 36 -0.47 -2.61 -7.08
CA THR A 36 0.77 -3.42 -7.19
C THR A 36 1.19 -3.90 -5.82
N GLU A 37 1.49 -5.19 -5.70
CA GLU A 37 2.01 -5.80 -4.48
C GLU A 37 3.41 -6.36 -4.73
N LYS A 38 4.32 -6.11 -3.80
CA LYS A 38 5.66 -6.71 -3.78
C LYS A 38 5.97 -7.23 -2.38
N ILE A 39 6.30 -8.51 -2.30
CA ILE A 39 6.82 -9.14 -1.10
C ILE A 39 8.26 -9.54 -1.41
N LEU A 40 9.22 -8.92 -0.72
CA LEU A 40 10.63 -9.18 -0.93
C LEU A 40 11.40 -9.18 0.38
N THR A 41 12.57 -9.79 0.36
CA THR A 41 13.51 -9.74 1.46
C THR A 41 14.51 -8.61 1.20
N MET A 42 14.65 -7.68 2.14
CA MET A 42 15.51 -6.49 2.00
C MET A 42 16.58 -6.45 3.07
N ARG A 43 17.77 -5.99 2.67
CA ARG A 43 18.87 -5.61 3.56
C ARG A 43 19.00 -4.09 3.61
N ALA A 44 19.60 -3.57 4.68
CA ALA A 44 19.86 -2.14 4.78
C ALA A 44 20.68 -1.65 3.56
N GLY A 45 20.18 -0.61 2.89
CA GLY A 45 20.71 -0.07 1.64
C GLY A 45 19.95 -0.52 0.38
N ASP A 46 19.18 -1.61 0.45
CA ASP A 46 18.45 -2.11 -0.71
C ASP A 46 17.38 -1.14 -1.16
N THR A 47 17.22 -1.01 -2.48
CA THR A 47 16.21 -0.15 -3.10
C THR A 47 15.29 -0.98 -3.98
N VAL A 48 13.99 -0.74 -3.86
CA VAL A 48 12.96 -1.38 -4.68
C VAL A 48 12.14 -0.34 -5.42
N GLU A 49 11.85 -0.63 -6.69
CA GLU A 49 10.94 0.16 -7.50
C GLU A 49 9.50 -0.33 -7.36
N LEU A 50 8.57 0.61 -7.20
CA LEU A 50 7.13 0.35 -7.09
C LEU A 50 6.36 1.50 -7.73
N SER A 51 5.57 1.20 -8.76
CA SER A 51 4.70 2.18 -9.45
C SER A 51 5.42 3.49 -9.85
N GLY A 52 6.62 3.39 -10.41
CA GLY A 52 7.43 4.56 -10.83
C GLY A 52 8.14 5.31 -9.71
N HIS A 53 8.05 4.83 -8.47
CA HIS A 53 8.72 5.38 -7.29
C HIS A 53 9.79 4.42 -6.80
N ARG A 54 10.75 4.93 -6.03
CA ARG A 54 11.78 4.12 -5.38
C ARG A 54 11.63 4.18 -3.87
N LEU A 55 11.78 3.04 -3.23
CA LEU A 55 11.80 2.92 -1.78
C LEU A 55 13.12 2.28 -1.38
N ARG A 56 13.93 3.02 -0.61
CA ARG A 56 15.20 2.51 -0.08
C ARG A 56 15.02 2.12 1.38
N PHE A 57 15.31 0.87 1.71
CA PHE A 57 15.31 0.41 3.09
C PHE A 57 16.59 0.87 3.79
N GLU A 58 16.46 1.64 4.87
CA GLU A 58 17.62 2.19 5.59
C GLU A 58 18.10 1.25 6.71
N GLY A 59 17.24 0.35 7.17
CA GLY A 59 17.55 -0.66 8.17
C GLY A 59 16.51 -0.77 9.27
N LEU A 60 16.74 -1.71 10.20
CA LEU A 60 15.99 -1.87 11.43
C LEU A 60 16.67 -1.10 12.57
N TYR A 61 15.86 -0.40 13.34
CA TYR A 61 16.28 0.37 14.50
C TYR A 61 15.50 -0.10 15.72
N PRO A 62 16.13 -0.87 16.62
CA PRO A 62 15.51 -1.29 17.86
C PRO A 62 15.22 -0.06 18.75
N ALA A 63 14.06 -0.05 19.38
CA ALA A 63 13.65 0.96 20.33
C ALA A 63 12.79 0.36 21.45
N GLN A 64 12.83 1.00 22.61
CA GLN A 64 12.04 0.61 23.77
C GLN A 64 10.88 1.58 23.95
N GLY A 65 9.65 1.06 23.90
CA GLY A 65 8.44 1.78 24.27
C GLY A 65 8.09 1.62 25.76
N PRO A 66 7.05 2.33 26.24
CA PRO A 66 6.65 2.30 27.65
C PRO A 66 6.27 0.91 28.18
N ASN A 67 5.68 0.07 27.32
CA ASN A 67 5.21 -1.27 27.66
C ASN A 67 5.42 -2.30 26.52
N TYR A 68 6.26 -1.97 25.54
CA TYR A 68 6.62 -2.84 24.42
C TYR A 68 8.07 -2.59 24.01
N SER A 69 8.70 -3.59 23.41
CA SER A 69 9.92 -3.39 22.60
C SER A 69 9.50 -3.29 21.13
N GLU A 70 10.22 -2.53 20.32
CA GLU A 70 9.94 -2.44 18.89
C GLU A 70 11.20 -2.47 18.02
N ASP A 71 11.06 -3.09 16.86
CA ASP A 71 12.04 -3.00 15.78
C ASP A 71 11.45 -2.15 14.66
N ARG A 72 11.98 -0.94 14.49
CA ARG A 72 11.47 0.03 13.54
C ARG A 72 12.27 0.00 12.25
N GLY A 73 11.65 -0.44 11.16
CA GLY A 73 12.19 -0.33 9.81
C GLY A 73 11.94 1.05 9.23
N ARG A 74 13.00 1.71 8.78
CA ARG A 74 12.93 3.02 8.11
C ARG A 74 13.12 2.87 6.62
N PHE A 75 12.34 3.62 5.86
CA PHE A 75 12.34 3.59 4.41
C PHE A 75 12.37 5.01 3.86
N LEU A 76 13.38 5.34 3.06
CA LEU A 76 13.42 6.58 2.32
C LEU A 76 12.56 6.47 1.07
N PHE A 77 11.52 7.29 0.99
CA PHE A 77 10.65 7.37 -0.18
C PHE A 77 11.19 8.39 -1.19
N ILE A 78 11.46 7.91 -2.40
CA ILE A 78 12.03 8.69 -3.50
C ILE A 78 10.96 8.81 -4.58
N GLY A 79 10.63 10.05 -4.92
CA GLY A 79 9.64 10.38 -5.95
C GLY A 79 10.08 9.94 -7.36
N ALA A 80 9.13 9.92 -8.29
CA ALA A 80 9.41 9.68 -9.70
C ALA A 80 10.36 10.74 -10.31
N ASP A 81 10.42 11.93 -9.71
CA ASP A 81 11.37 13.00 -10.04
C ASP A 81 12.79 12.74 -9.52
N GLY A 82 13.01 11.62 -8.83
CA GLY A 82 14.30 11.24 -8.24
C GLY A 82 14.62 11.92 -6.92
N ASN A 83 13.77 12.83 -6.43
CA ASN A 83 13.99 13.55 -5.18
C ASN A 83 13.45 12.75 -3.98
N ALA A 84 14.15 12.82 -2.85
CA ALA A 84 13.64 12.30 -1.59
C ALA A 84 12.37 13.08 -1.18
N LYS A 85 11.27 12.36 -0.94
CA LYS A 85 9.97 12.91 -0.56
C LYS A 85 9.61 12.69 0.91
N GLY A 86 10.49 12.03 1.66
CA GLY A 86 10.38 11.82 3.11
C GLY A 86 10.74 10.40 3.53
N GLU A 87 10.69 10.17 4.83
CA GLU A 87 10.84 8.86 5.45
C GLU A 87 9.46 8.25 5.72
N ILE A 88 9.33 6.94 5.53
CA ILE A 88 8.19 6.13 5.96
C ILE A 88 8.75 5.07 6.90
N SER A 89 8.09 4.83 8.04
CA SER A 89 8.51 3.79 8.97
C SER A 89 7.40 2.78 9.21
N SER A 90 7.79 1.53 9.40
CA SER A 90 6.96 0.44 9.94
C SER A 90 7.69 -0.17 11.12
N ALA A 91 6.95 -0.73 12.06
CA ALA A 91 7.55 -1.29 13.26
C ALA A 91 6.92 -2.64 13.61
N LYS A 92 7.73 -3.56 14.12
CA LYS A 92 7.24 -4.77 14.78
C LYS A 92 7.33 -4.55 16.27
N ARG A 93 6.22 -4.67 17.00
CA ARG A 93 6.14 -4.40 18.44
C ARG A 93 5.91 -5.69 19.19
N PHE A 94 6.71 -5.94 20.22
CA PHE A 94 6.53 -7.07 21.13
C PHE A 94 6.09 -6.59 22.52
N TYR A 95 4.95 -7.11 22.97
CA TYR A 95 4.37 -6.83 24.29
C TYR A 95 4.67 -7.97 25.25
N PRO A 96 5.68 -7.86 26.14
CA PRO A 96 6.16 -8.98 26.96
C PRO A 96 5.11 -9.50 27.95
N VAL A 97 4.28 -8.62 28.51
CA VAL A 97 3.23 -9.03 29.47
C VAL A 97 2.15 -9.89 28.80
N ARG A 98 1.84 -9.61 27.53
CA ARG A 98 0.81 -10.33 26.75
C ARG A 98 1.39 -11.44 25.88
N GLN A 99 2.72 -11.57 25.81
CA GLN A 99 3.43 -12.48 24.91
C GLN A 99 2.90 -12.40 23.47
N MET A 100 2.71 -11.16 22.98
CA MET A 100 2.08 -10.89 21.69
C MET A 100 2.93 -9.94 20.86
N THR A 101 3.06 -10.24 19.57
CA THR A 101 3.72 -9.39 18.58
C THR A 101 2.68 -8.76 17.66
N THR A 102 2.78 -7.45 17.43
CA THR A 102 1.95 -6.70 16.46
C THR A 102 2.83 -6.00 15.45
N THR A 103 2.29 -5.67 14.28
CA THR A 103 3.01 -4.89 13.25
C THR A 103 2.29 -3.59 12.99
N GLU A 104 3.00 -2.48 13.14
CA GLU A 104 2.58 -1.14 12.73
C GLU A 104 2.94 -0.94 11.26
N SER A 105 1.94 -0.64 10.43
CA SER A 105 2.16 -0.41 9.00
C SER A 105 2.64 1.03 8.75
N GLY A 106 3.60 1.18 7.85
CA GLY A 106 3.94 2.48 7.30
C GLY A 106 2.96 2.84 6.18
N ILE A 107 2.46 4.07 6.19
CA ILE A 107 1.49 4.54 5.20
C ILE A 107 1.97 5.86 4.61
N ARG A 108 1.91 5.97 3.29
CA ARG A 108 2.18 7.22 2.57
C ARG A 108 1.17 7.45 1.46
N THR A 109 0.47 8.56 1.54
CA THR A 109 -0.46 9.01 0.49
C THR A 109 0.28 9.79 -0.60
N VAL A 110 0.02 9.44 -1.86
CA VAL A 110 0.57 10.07 -3.06
C VAL A 110 -0.58 10.34 -4.03
N TRP A 111 -1.10 11.57 -4.03
CA TRP A 111 -2.27 11.95 -4.82
C TRP A 111 -3.48 11.03 -4.54
N PHE A 112 -3.92 10.27 -5.55
CA PHE A 112 -5.02 9.31 -5.45
C PHE A 112 -4.56 7.92 -5.04
N SER A 113 -3.25 7.71 -4.89
CA SER A 113 -2.65 6.44 -4.52
C SER A 113 -2.13 6.43 -3.08
N GLN A 114 -1.98 5.24 -2.53
CA GLN A 114 -1.47 5.00 -1.18
C GLN A 114 -0.45 3.85 -1.21
N LEU A 115 0.71 4.12 -0.64
CA LEU A 115 1.74 3.14 -0.34
C LEU A 115 1.54 2.63 1.09
N TYR A 116 1.33 1.34 1.24
CA TYR A 116 1.35 0.63 2.50
C TYR A 116 2.59 -0.25 2.56
N LEU A 117 3.25 -0.27 3.72
CA LEU A 117 4.39 -1.12 3.96
C LEU A 117 4.30 -1.78 5.33
N SER A 118 4.72 -3.03 5.41
CA SER A 118 4.67 -3.83 6.63
C SER A 118 5.90 -4.72 6.73
N LEU A 119 6.46 -4.81 7.94
CA LEU A 119 7.58 -5.69 8.25
C LEU A 119 7.09 -7.10 8.60
N GLY A 120 7.71 -8.07 7.95
CA GLY A 120 7.56 -9.50 8.24
C GLY A 120 8.65 -9.98 9.20
N ASP A 121 9.13 -11.19 8.96
CA ASP A 121 10.16 -11.82 9.79
C ASP A 121 11.57 -11.42 9.34
N GLU A 122 12.48 -11.38 10.31
CA GLU A 122 13.89 -11.17 10.09
C GLU A 122 14.55 -12.52 9.79
N GLY A 123 15.36 -12.57 8.74
CA GLY A 123 16.18 -13.71 8.37
C GLY A 123 17.45 -13.77 9.21
N ASN A 124 18.05 -14.97 9.31
CA ASN A 124 19.27 -15.20 10.07
C ASN A 124 20.49 -14.39 9.58
N ASP A 125 20.40 -13.82 8.39
CA ASP A 125 21.44 -13.03 7.72
C ASP A 125 21.28 -11.51 7.93
N GLY A 126 20.33 -11.08 8.78
CA GLY A 126 20.01 -9.67 9.05
C GLY A 126 19.15 -9.01 7.97
N SER A 127 18.56 -9.81 7.07
CA SER A 127 17.58 -9.34 6.11
C SER A 127 16.17 -9.35 6.70
N VAL A 128 15.25 -8.55 6.19
CA VAL A 128 13.86 -8.52 6.67
C VAL A 128 12.89 -8.69 5.51
N VAL A 129 11.85 -9.49 5.71
CA VAL A 129 10.74 -9.56 4.75
C VAL A 129 9.96 -8.25 4.80
N VAL A 130 9.86 -7.56 3.67
CA VAL A 130 9.08 -6.34 3.52
C VAL A 130 7.94 -6.62 2.55
N ARG A 131 6.72 -6.28 2.97
CA ARG A 131 5.53 -6.34 2.13
C ARG A 131 5.12 -4.93 1.77
N LEU A 132 4.98 -4.66 0.49
CA LEU A 132 4.65 -3.36 -0.09
C LEU A 132 3.38 -3.49 -0.91
N TRP A 133 2.43 -2.58 -0.67
CA TRP A 133 1.22 -2.44 -1.48
C TRP A 133 1.09 -1.02 -1.97
N TRP A 134 0.96 -0.85 -3.27
CA TRP A 134 0.53 0.37 -3.92
C TRP A 134 -0.93 0.19 -4.32
N LYS A 135 -1.79 1.10 -3.91
CA LYS A 135 -3.20 1.16 -4.31
C LYS A 135 -3.56 2.51 -4.86
#